data_AF-A0A2C5Y613-F1
#
_entry.id   AF-A0A2C5Y613-F1
#
_cell.length_a   1.000
_cell.length_b   1.000
_cell.length_c   1.000
_cell.angle_alpha   90.00
_cell.angle_beta   90.00
_cell.angle_gamma   90.00
#
_symmetry.space_group_name_H-M   'P 1'
#
loop_
_entity.id
_entity.type
_entity.pdbx_description
1 polymer ?
#
loop_
_entity_poly.entity_id
_entity_poly.type
_entity_poly.pdbx_seq_one_letter_code
_entity_poly.pdbx_strand_id
1 'polypeptide(L)'
;MALSSCAKSTTVGATLMLGPQLVDCDFVLAQPYVDCGMMDSQMCALRSWIRAGCRKGRECVGEKNVKKCCDGRRLLPFGAGVFYTGYMRACAPGYKLRAGQGPEFARLECNEVESFVCPIGANRYFCDMRNWEKAGCNRRNEQCRHVSGRELAECCAKRPRKPEGFYHDFYLERYTMHCLGE
;
A
#
# COMPACT_ATOMS: atom_id res chain seq x y z
N MET A 1 -62.05 -9.04 -24.37
CA MET A 1 -61.49 -7.72 -23.98
C MET A 1 -61.00 -7.89 -22.55
N ALA A 2 -59.78 -7.59 -22.12
CA ALA A 2 -58.57 -7.09 -22.75
C ALA A 2 -57.40 -7.38 -21.75
N LEU A 3 -56.23 -7.72 -22.28
CA LEU A 3 -54.85 -7.34 -21.88
C LEU A 3 -54.42 -7.49 -20.40
N SER A 4 -53.48 -8.39 -20.08
CA SER A 4 -52.01 -8.28 -20.25
C SER A 4 -51.33 -7.45 -19.17
N SER A 5 -50.44 -8.08 -18.38
CA SER A 5 -49.08 -7.57 -18.13
C SER A 5 -48.24 -8.60 -17.38
N CYS A 6 -47.30 -9.22 -18.09
CA CYS A 6 -46.18 -9.96 -17.50
C CYS A 6 -45.21 -8.97 -16.84
N ALA A 7 -44.95 -9.12 -15.54
CA ALA A 7 -43.88 -8.41 -14.86
C ALA A 7 -42.52 -8.94 -15.35
N LYS A 8 -41.84 -8.15 -16.18
CA LYS A 8 -40.46 -8.40 -16.59
C LYS A 8 -39.53 -8.14 -15.40
N SER A 9 -39.02 -9.22 -14.82
CA SER A 9 -37.87 -9.18 -13.92
C SER A 9 -36.67 -8.67 -14.70
N THR A 10 -36.32 -7.40 -14.47
CA THR A 10 -35.12 -6.80 -15.05
C THR A 10 -33.98 -7.07 -14.07
N THR A 11 -33.15 -8.05 -14.38
CA THR A 11 -31.89 -8.29 -13.69
C THR A 11 -30.97 -7.10 -13.97
N VAL A 12 -30.99 -6.11 -13.07
CA VAL A 12 -30.00 -5.04 -13.08
C VAL A 12 -28.69 -5.66 -12.58
N GLY A 13 -27.79 -5.98 -13.53
CA GLY A 13 -26.40 -6.26 -13.21
C GLY A 13 -25.83 -5.07 -12.45
N ALA A 14 -25.54 -5.27 -11.17
CA ALA A 14 -24.94 -4.27 -10.31
C ALA A 14 -23.47 -4.06 -10.72
N THR A 15 -23.26 -3.30 -11.79
CA THR A 15 -22.00 -2.60 -11.99
C THR A 15 -21.96 -1.49 -10.95
N LEU A 16 -21.31 -1.75 -9.80
CA LEU A 16 -20.98 -0.74 -8.79
C LEU A 16 -20.02 0.30 -9.40
N MET A 17 -20.57 1.25 -10.14
CA MET A 17 -19.92 2.52 -10.44
C MET A 17 -19.90 3.32 -9.15
N LEU A 18 -18.95 3.04 -8.25
CA LEU A 18 -18.64 3.91 -7.12
C LEU A 18 -18.05 5.21 -7.68
N GLY A 19 -18.92 6.16 -8.01
CA GLY A 19 -18.58 7.58 -8.07
C GLY A 19 -17.85 8.01 -6.78
N PRO A 20 -17.23 9.19 -6.75
CA PRO A 20 -16.49 9.65 -5.58
C PRO A 20 -17.47 10.02 -4.45
N GLN A 21 -18.04 9.02 -3.79
CA GLN A 21 -18.70 9.23 -2.50
C GLN A 21 -17.62 9.67 -1.52
N LEU A 22 -17.78 10.89 -0.99
CA LEU A 22 -16.95 11.42 0.06
C LEU A 22 -17.03 10.49 1.27
N VAL A 23 -15.87 10.13 1.82
CA VAL A 23 -15.79 9.35 3.04
C VAL A 23 -16.11 10.26 4.22
N ASP A 24 -17.18 9.96 4.97
CA ASP A 24 -17.47 10.62 6.24
C ASP A 24 -16.50 10.11 7.32
N CYS A 25 -15.38 10.82 7.46
CA CYS A 25 -14.34 10.46 8.40
C CYS A 25 -14.73 10.68 9.86
N ASP A 26 -15.69 11.55 10.16
CA ASP A 26 -16.15 11.75 11.53
C ASP A 26 -16.99 10.56 11.98
N PHE A 27 -17.91 10.09 11.13
CA PHE A 27 -18.63 8.85 11.37
C PHE A 27 -17.70 7.64 11.50
N VAL A 28 -16.76 7.47 10.56
CA VAL A 28 -15.81 6.35 10.57
C VAL A 28 -14.95 6.33 11.83
N LEU A 29 -14.52 7.50 12.31
CA LEU A 29 -13.66 7.62 13.50
C LEU A 29 -14.42 7.58 14.82
N ALA A 30 -15.71 7.92 14.84
CA ALA A 30 -16.57 7.81 16.02
C ALA A 30 -16.74 6.36 16.52
N GLN A 31 -16.62 5.38 15.62
CA GLN A 31 -16.62 3.96 15.99
C GLN A 31 -15.32 3.59 16.72
N PRO A 32 -15.32 2.74 17.77
CA PRO A 32 -14.09 2.36 18.48
C PRO A 32 -13.17 1.47 17.64
N TYR A 33 -13.75 0.55 16.86
CA TYR A 33 -13.04 -0.38 15.98
C TYR A 33 -13.83 -0.62 14.68
N VAL A 34 -13.23 -1.33 13.73
CA VAL A 34 -13.92 -1.79 12.52
C VAL A 34 -14.60 -3.11 12.84
N ASP A 35 -15.93 -3.10 12.91
CA ASP A 35 -16.69 -4.34 13.05
C ASP A 35 -16.74 -5.09 11.71
N CYS A 36 -16.25 -6.32 11.73
CA CYS A 36 -16.18 -7.20 10.58
C CYS A 36 -17.09 -8.43 10.68
N GLY A 37 -17.92 -8.54 11.73
CA GLY A 37 -18.68 -9.77 12.03
C GLY A 37 -19.62 -10.23 10.89
N MET A 38 -20.13 -9.29 10.09
CA MET A 38 -21.06 -9.55 8.98
C MET A 38 -20.46 -9.22 7.61
N MET A 39 -19.14 -9.04 7.52
CA MET A 39 -18.46 -8.64 6.29
C MET A 39 -17.50 -9.71 5.82
N ASP A 40 -17.36 -9.85 4.50
CA ASP A 40 -16.25 -10.60 3.95
C ASP A 40 -14.91 -9.94 4.32
N SER A 41 -13.84 -10.73 4.24
CA SER A 41 -12.50 -10.31 4.63
C SER A 41 -11.97 -9.13 3.79
N GLN A 42 -12.37 -9.00 2.52
CA GLN A 42 -11.94 -7.90 1.66
C GLN A 42 -12.62 -6.59 2.06
N MET A 43 -13.92 -6.62 2.31
CA MET A 43 -14.69 -5.46 2.75
C MET A 43 -14.21 -4.98 4.14
N CYS A 44 -13.94 -5.92 5.06
CA CYS A 44 -13.34 -5.63 6.36
C CYS A 44 -11.97 -4.94 6.22
N ALA A 45 -11.09 -5.47 5.36
CA ALA A 45 -9.79 -4.87 5.07
C ALA A 45 -9.93 -3.46 4.48
N LEU A 46 -10.85 -3.26 3.53
CA LEU A 46 -11.12 -1.96 2.92
C LEU A 46 -11.57 -0.94 3.98
N ARG A 47 -12.52 -1.29 4.85
CA ARG A 47 -12.95 -0.40 5.94
C ARG A 47 -11.82 -0.07 6.91
N SER A 48 -10.97 -1.04 7.22
CA SER A 48 -9.77 -0.82 8.04
C SER A 48 -8.82 0.19 7.40
N TRP A 49 -8.62 0.11 6.08
CA TRP A 49 -7.82 1.09 5.34
C TRP A 49 -8.45 2.46 5.25
N ILE A 50 -9.77 2.55 5.02
CA ILE A 50 -10.51 3.81 5.04
C ILE A 50 -10.36 4.50 6.41
N ARG A 51 -10.58 3.76 7.51
CA ARG A 51 -10.40 4.28 8.87
C ARG A 51 -8.98 4.79 9.11
N ALA A 52 -7.98 4.02 8.66
CA ALA A 52 -6.59 4.44 8.77
C ALA A 52 -6.27 5.67 7.90
N GLY A 53 -6.92 5.81 6.75
CA GLY A 53 -6.90 7.00 5.90
C GLY A 53 -7.45 8.21 6.62
N CYS A 54 -8.63 8.09 7.25
CA CYS A 54 -9.23 9.19 8.02
C CYS A 54 -8.34 9.67 9.17
N ARG A 55 -7.69 8.74 9.91
CA ARG A 55 -6.73 9.12 10.96
C ARG A 55 -5.58 9.92 10.39
N LYS A 56 -4.96 9.42 9.30
CA LYS A 56 -3.82 10.08 8.69
C LYS A 56 -4.20 11.42 8.04
N GLY A 57 -5.39 11.52 7.45
CA GLY A 57 -5.90 12.75 6.84
C GLY A 57 -5.99 13.89 7.85
N ARG A 58 -6.37 13.61 9.10
CA ARG A 58 -6.35 14.60 10.19
C ARG A 58 -4.94 15.09 10.53
N GLU A 59 -3.93 14.23 10.42
CA GLU A 59 -2.51 14.62 10.61
C GLU A 59 -1.97 15.43 9.42
N CYS A 60 -2.53 15.24 8.22
CA CYS A 60 -2.04 15.85 6.98
C CYS A 60 -2.76 17.17 6.61
N VAL A 61 -3.56 17.73 7.51
CA VAL A 61 -4.26 19.00 7.26
C VAL A 61 -3.25 20.13 7.10
N GLY A 62 -3.35 20.88 5.99
CA GLY A 62 -2.45 22.00 5.68
C GLY A 62 -1.12 21.60 5.05
N GLU A 63 -0.87 20.31 4.82
CA GLU A 63 0.35 19.84 4.16
C GLU A 63 0.40 20.25 2.69
N LYS A 64 1.54 20.83 2.28
CA LYS A 64 1.76 21.26 0.88
C LYS A 64 1.72 20.07 -0.10
N ASN A 65 2.21 18.91 0.33
CA ASN A 65 2.16 17.67 -0.43
C ASN A 65 1.37 16.61 0.34
N VAL A 66 0.04 16.74 0.29
CA VAL A 66 -0.88 15.85 1.02
C VAL A 66 -0.69 14.38 0.67
N LYS A 67 -0.37 14.04 -0.59
CA LYS A 67 -0.09 12.64 -0.98
C LYS A 67 1.13 12.12 -0.25
N LYS A 68 2.24 12.86 -0.26
CA LYS A 68 3.45 12.45 0.44
C LYS A 68 3.21 12.30 1.95
N CYS A 69 2.40 13.17 2.54
CA CYS A 69 2.03 13.01 3.95
C CYS A 69 1.21 11.74 4.20
N CYS A 70 0.20 11.45 3.38
CA CYS A 70 -0.60 10.23 3.47
C CYS A 70 0.28 8.98 3.28
N ASP A 71 1.16 9.00 2.29
CA ASP A 71 2.07 7.90 1.99
C ASP A 71 3.19 7.73 3.03
N GLY A 72 3.41 8.71 3.90
CA GLY A 72 4.41 8.64 4.98
C GLY A 72 4.12 7.59 6.07
N ARG A 73 3.07 6.78 5.93
CA ARG A 73 2.79 5.68 6.87
C ARG A 73 3.79 4.54 6.69
N ARG A 74 4.18 3.94 7.82
CA ARG A 74 5.05 2.75 7.80
C ARG A 74 4.43 1.56 7.05
N LEU A 75 3.10 1.40 7.13
CA LEU A 75 2.35 0.33 6.49
C LEU A 75 1.24 0.93 5.60
N LEU A 76 1.28 0.57 4.32
CA LEU A 76 0.29 0.94 3.30
C LEU A 76 -0.18 -0.29 2.53
N PRO A 77 -1.37 -0.25 1.90
CA PRO A 77 -1.76 -1.27 0.94
C PRO A 77 -0.74 -1.34 -0.19
N PHE A 78 -0.47 -2.53 -0.70
CA PHE A 78 0.50 -2.70 -1.79
C PHE A 78 -0.13 -2.49 -3.16
N GLY A 79 0.51 -1.68 -4.02
CA GLY A 79 0.07 -1.40 -5.39
C GLY A 79 -1.10 -0.42 -5.53
N ALA A 80 -1.39 -0.02 -6.77
CA ALA A 80 -2.51 0.85 -7.13
C ALA A 80 -3.82 0.04 -7.22
N GLY A 81 -4.45 -0.22 -6.08
CA GLY A 81 -5.68 -1.03 -5.99
C GLY A 81 -6.81 -0.39 -5.19
N VAL A 82 -7.90 -1.15 -5.00
CA VAL A 82 -9.10 -0.71 -4.26
C VAL A 82 -8.74 -0.28 -2.83
N PHE A 83 -7.84 -1.01 -2.16
CA PHE A 83 -7.42 -0.67 -0.80
C PHE A 83 -6.66 0.66 -0.72
N TYR A 84 -5.69 0.90 -1.62
CA TYR A 84 -4.94 2.15 -1.66
C TYR A 84 -5.83 3.33 -2.09
N THR A 85 -6.72 3.08 -3.05
CA THR A 85 -7.71 4.09 -3.50
C THR A 85 -8.66 4.48 -2.36
N GLY A 86 -9.20 3.50 -1.62
CA GLY A 86 -10.05 3.76 -0.46
C GLY A 86 -9.31 4.52 0.65
N TYR A 87 -8.07 4.11 0.93
CA TYR A 87 -7.20 4.83 1.87
C TYR A 87 -6.98 6.29 1.46
N MET A 88 -6.62 6.55 0.20
CA MET A 88 -6.35 7.91 -0.29
C MET A 88 -7.61 8.78 -0.38
N ARG A 89 -8.77 8.21 -0.72
CA ARG A 89 -10.06 8.93 -0.67
C ARG A 89 -10.39 9.41 0.73
N ALA A 90 -9.98 8.68 1.76
CA ALA A 90 -10.17 9.06 3.15
C ALA A 90 -9.07 10.02 3.67
N CYS A 91 -7.81 9.80 3.28
CA CYS A 91 -6.69 10.61 3.76
C CYS A 91 -6.57 11.97 3.07
N ALA A 92 -6.78 12.00 1.75
CA ALA A 92 -6.64 13.18 0.91
C ALA A 92 -7.82 13.27 -0.08
N PRO A 93 -9.05 13.57 0.37
CA PRO A 93 -10.24 13.53 -0.48
C PRO A 93 -10.18 14.46 -1.69
N GLY A 94 -9.42 15.57 -1.60
CA GLY A 94 -9.19 16.49 -2.72
C GLY A 94 -8.11 16.01 -3.72
N TYR A 95 -7.34 14.97 -3.39
CA TYR A 95 -6.28 14.44 -4.24
C TYR A 95 -6.83 13.43 -5.25
N LYS A 96 -6.63 13.71 -6.54
CA LYS A 96 -7.03 12.79 -7.62
C LYS A 96 -5.87 11.85 -7.97
N LEU A 97 -5.96 10.59 -7.53
CA LEU A 97 -5.04 9.53 -7.93
C LEU A 97 -5.12 9.31 -9.45
N ARG A 98 -3.96 9.25 -10.10
CA ARG A 98 -3.85 8.86 -11.52
C ARG A 98 -3.96 7.34 -11.66
N ALA A 99 -4.36 6.86 -12.84
CA ALA A 99 -4.34 5.44 -13.14
C ALA A 99 -2.93 4.86 -12.96
N GLY A 100 -2.83 3.73 -12.26
CA GLY A 100 -1.55 3.09 -11.93
C GLY A 100 -0.73 3.79 -10.84
N GLN A 101 -1.18 4.93 -10.30
CA GLN A 101 -0.47 5.62 -9.23
C GLN A 101 -0.64 4.86 -7.91
N GLY A 102 0.46 4.27 -7.44
CA GLY A 102 0.52 3.51 -6.20
C GLY A 102 1.02 4.31 -4.99
N PRO A 103 1.10 3.63 -3.84
CA PRO A 103 1.73 4.16 -2.63
C PRO A 103 3.22 4.45 -2.85
N GLU A 104 3.70 5.55 -2.27
CA GLU A 104 5.13 5.78 -2.07
C GLU A 104 5.55 5.27 -0.69
N PHE A 105 6.22 4.13 -0.61
CA PHE A 105 6.62 3.57 0.68
C PHE A 105 7.76 4.37 1.31
N ALA A 106 7.61 4.69 2.60
CA ALA A 106 8.65 5.32 3.38
C ALA A 106 9.98 4.57 3.23
N ARG A 107 11.02 5.32 2.83
CA ARG A 107 12.42 4.88 2.91
C ARG A 107 12.76 4.76 4.39
N LEU A 108 13.28 3.61 4.76
CA LEU A 108 13.76 3.33 6.11
C LEU A 108 15.29 3.28 6.05
N GLU A 109 15.95 3.57 7.15
CA GLU A 109 17.39 3.34 7.25
C GLU A 109 17.68 1.87 7.53
N CYS A 110 18.92 1.41 7.27
CA CYS A 110 19.22 -0.02 7.38
C CYS A 110 19.01 -0.58 8.79
N ASN A 111 19.29 0.19 9.84
CA ASN A 111 18.98 -0.19 11.22
C ASN A 111 17.47 -0.38 11.47
N GLU A 112 16.62 0.46 10.87
CA GLU A 112 15.16 0.33 10.96
C GLU A 112 14.67 -0.91 10.19
N VAL A 113 15.18 -1.13 8.98
CA VAL A 113 14.82 -2.27 8.14
C VAL A 113 15.27 -3.60 8.76
N GLU A 114 16.46 -3.67 9.34
CA GLU A 114 16.97 -4.87 10.01
C GLU A 114 16.08 -5.28 11.18
N SER A 115 15.54 -4.30 11.91
CA SER A 115 14.59 -4.50 13.01
C SER A 115 13.15 -4.76 12.57
N PHE A 116 12.84 -4.62 11.28
CA PHE A 116 11.48 -4.78 10.78
C PHE A 116 11.00 -6.23 10.93
N VAL A 117 9.80 -6.37 11.50
CA VAL A 117 9.05 -7.61 11.56
C VAL A 117 7.74 -7.40 10.81
N CYS A 118 7.43 -8.28 9.85
CA CYS A 118 6.20 -8.24 9.08
C CYS A 118 4.98 -8.24 10.02
N PRO A 119 4.18 -7.16 10.05
CA PRO A 119 3.02 -7.10 10.93
C PRO A 119 1.99 -8.17 10.55
N ILE A 120 1.30 -8.72 11.54
CA ILE A 120 0.17 -9.64 11.30
C ILE A 120 -0.87 -8.94 10.42
N GLY A 121 -1.32 -9.62 9.37
CA GLY A 121 -2.30 -9.09 8.41
C GLY A 121 -1.73 -8.10 7.39
N ALA A 122 -0.42 -7.82 7.41
CA ALA A 122 0.22 -7.08 6.33
C ALA A 122 0.17 -7.87 5.02
N ASN A 123 0.08 -7.14 3.91
CA ASN A 123 0.10 -7.76 2.59
C ASN A 123 1.45 -8.45 2.36
N ARG A 124 1.43 -9.68 1.82
CA ARG A 124 2.65 -10.45 1.52
C ARG A 124 3.66 -9.64 0.68
N TYR A 125 3.21 -8.92 -0.34
CA TYR A 125 4.08 -8.13 -1.20
C TYR A 125 4.76 -6.97 -0.45
N PHE A 126 4.08 -6.38 0.53
CA PHE A 126 4.69 -5.37 1.40
C PHE A 126 5.80 -5.99 2.27
N CYS A 127 5.56 -7.17 2.84
CA CYS A 127 6.57 -7.86 3.63
C CYS A 127 7.74 -8.36 2.78
N ASP A 128 7.47 -8.87 1.58
CA ASP A 128 8.50 -9.25 0.61
C ASP A 128 9.35 -8.02 0.25
N MET A 129 8.74 -6.86 -0.02
CA MET A 129 9.47 -5.61 -0.25
C MET A 129 10.42 -5.28 0.92
N ARG A 130 9.92 -5.28 2.17
CA ARG A 130 10.76 -4.99 3.35
C ARG A 130 11.87 -6.03 3.57
N ASN A 131 11.61 -7.30 3.26
CA ASN A 131 12.63 -8.34 3.31
C ASN A 131 13.73 -8.13 2.25
N TRP A 132 13.37 -7.61 1.07
CA TRP A 132 14.33 -7.26 0.02
C TRP A 132 15.19 -6.05 0.39
N GLU A 133 14.60 -5.04 1.01
CA GLU A 133 15.36 -3.94 1.63
C GLU A 133 16.36 -4.47 2.66
N LYS A 134 15.91 -5.38 3.55
CA LYS A 134 16.75 -5.99 4.58
C LYS A 134 17.91 -6.77 3.98
N ALA A 135 17.64 -7.54 2.93
CA ALA A 135 18.70 -8.26 2.23
C ALA A 135 19.73 -7.33 1.58
N GLY A 136 19.30 -6.17 1.07
CA GLY A 136 20.19 -5.12 0.55
C GLY A 136 21.09 -4.55 1.64
N CYS A 137 20.51 -4.21 2.79
CA CYS A 137 21.24 -3.74 3.97
C CYS A 137 22.25 -4.77 4.48
N ASN A 138 21.83 -6.02 4.70
CA ASN A 138 22.74 -7.08 5.15
C ASN A 138 23.89 -7.28 4.15
N ARG A 139 23.58 -7.27 2.84
CA ARG A 139 24.62 -7.37 1.81
C ARG A 139 25.62 -6.22 1.93
N ARG A 140 25.16 -4.97 2.06
CA ARG A 140 26.02 -3.80 2.23
C ARG A 140 26.87 -3.90 3.49
N ASN A 141 26.24 -4.17 4.63
CA ASN A 141 26.87 -4.08 5.94
C ASN A 141 27.81 -5.26 6.25
N GLU A 142 27.50 -6.45 5.74
CA GLU A 142 28.24 -7.67 6.07
C GLU A 142 29.20 -8.11 4.95
N GLN A 143 28.77 -8.03 3.69
CA GLN A 143 29.48 -8.66 2.58
C GLN A 143 30.22 -7.66 1.69
N CYS A 144 29.67 -6.46 1.53
CA CYS A 144 30.24 -5.41 0.67
C CYS A 144 30.86 -4.25 1.48
N ARG A 145 31.08 -4.42 2.79
CA ARG A 145 31.52 -3.34 3.70
C ARG A 145 32.82 -2.65 3.26
N HIS A 146 33.72 -3.39 2.63
CA HIS A 146 35.08 -2.94 2.29
C HIS A 146 35.30 -2.64 0.81
N VAL A 147 34.26 -2.76 -0.01
CA VAL A 147 34.34 -2.50 -1.46
C VAL A 147 33.62 -1.21 -1.82
N SER A 148 34.05 -0.55 -2.88
CA SER A 148 33.48 0.70 -3.35
C SER A 148 33.45 0.77 -4.88
N GLY A 149 32.76 1.77 -5.43
CA GLY A 149 32.67 1.99 -6.87
C GLY A 149 32.19 0.75 -7.64
N ARG A 150 32.97 0.31 -8.63
CA ARG A 150 32.62 -0.85 -9.47
C ARG A 150 32.56 -2.16 -8.69
N GLU A 151 33.47 -2.38 -7.74
CA GLU A 151 33.50 -3.60 -6.93
C GLU A 151 32.27 -3.70 -6.03
N LEU A 152 31.78 -2.57 -5.53
CA LEU A 152 30.51 -2.51 -4.79
C LEU A 152 29.33 -2.90 -5.70
N ALA A 153 29.27 -2.36 -6.92
CA ALA A 153 28.22 -2.73 -7.87
C ALA A 153 28.23 -4.23 -8.20
N GLU A 154 29.41 -4.80 -8.44
CA GLU A 154 29.58 -6.24 -8.65
C GLU A 154 29.23 -7.07 -7.40
N CYS A 155 29.55 -6.56 -6.22
CA CYS A 155 29.18 -7.19 -4.95
C CYS A 155 27.66 -7.17 -4.73
N CYS A 156 26.99 -6.06 -5.03
CA CYS A 156 25.53 -5.91 -4.92
C CYS A 156 24.77 -6.64 -6.04
N ALA A 157 25.40 -6.97 -7.16
CA ALA A 157 24.79 -7.79 -8.20
C ALA A 157 24.49 -9.23 -7.73
N LYS A 158 25.18 -9.72 -6.67
CA LYS A 158 24.97 -11.04 -6.06
C LYS A 158 23.80 -11.01 -5.06
N ARG A 159 22.60 -10.88 -5.62
CA ARG A 159 21.31 -10.78 -4.93
C ARG A 159 20.71 -12.13 -4.49
N PRO A 160 19.80 -12.15 -3.50
CA PRO A 160 19.06 -13.35 -3.10
C PRO A 160 18.30 -13.99 -4.26
N ARG A 161 17.91 -15.27 -4.11
CA ARG A 161 17.10 -15.96 -5.11
C ARG A 161 15.75 -15.24 -5.27
N LYS A 162 15.47 -14.88 -6.51
CA LYS A 162 14.32 -14.08 -6.97
C LYS A 162 12.97 -14.64 -6.46
N PRO A 163 12.10 -13.84 -5.82
CA PRO A 163 10.69 -14.17 -5.75
C PRO A 163 10.10 -14.02 -7.16
N GLU A 164 9.38 -15.04 -7.60
CA GLU A 164 8.59 -14.95 -8.81
C GLU A 164 7.41 -13.98 -8.60
N GLY A 165 7.05 -13.22 -9.64
CA GLY A 165 5.82 -12.43 -9.62
C GLY A 165 5.92 -11.04 -10.25
N PHE A 166 4.79 -10.35 -10.23
CA PHE A 166 4.54 -9.08 -10.91
C PHE A 166 5.40 -7.91 -10.41
N TYR A 167 5.79 -7.91 -9.13
CA TYR A 167 6.51 -6.80 -8.48
C TYR A 167 8.03 -7.00 -8.40
N HIS A 168 8.58 -7.88 -9.23
CA HIS A 168 9.99 -8.23 -9.21
C HIS A 168 10.92 -7.02 -9.34
N ASP A 169 10.73 -6.19 -10.35
CA ASP A 169 11.64 -5.08 -10.64
C ASP A 169 11.61 -4.04 -9.52
N PHE A 170 10.43 -3.86 -8.90
CA PHE A 170 10.27 -3.02 -7.73
C PHE A 170 11.06 -3.54 -6.52
N TYR A 171 11.03 -4.85 -6.23
CA TYR A 171 11.85 -5.41 -5.14
C TYR A 171 13.35 -5.28 -5.41
N LEU A 172 13.77 -5.45 -6.67
CA LEU A 172 15.16 -5.24 -7.06
C LEU A 172 15.60 -3.80 -6.83
N GLU A 173 14.78 -2.83 -7.23
CA GLU A 173 15.02 -1.41 -6.99
C GLU A 173 15.23 -1.14 -5.50
N ARG A 174 14.33 -1.65 -4.65
CA ARG A 174 14.44 -1.49 -3.18
C ARG A 174 15.70 -2.14 -2.61
N TYR A 175 16.06 -3.33 -3.06
CA TYR A 175 17.31 -3.98 -2.65
C TYR A 175 18.54 -3.17 -3.08
N THR A 176 18.57 -2.72 -4.34
CA THR A 176 19.70 -2.00 -4.92
C THR A 176 19.91 -0.67 -4.20
N MET A 177 18.84 0.08 -3.94
CA MET A 177 18.86 1.32 -3.16
C MET A 177 19.61 1.14 -1.84
N HIS A 178 19.29 0.08 -1.08
CA HIS A 178 19.96 -0.21 0.19
C HIS A 178 21.39 -0.77 0.05
N CYS A 179 21.65 -1.58 -0.98
CA CYS A 179 22.96 -2.18 -1.16
C CYS A 179 24.01 -1.15 -1.64
N LEU A 180 23.64 -0.34 -2.64
CA LEU A 180 24.52 0.68 -3.21
C LEU A 180 24.58 1.93 -2.32
N GLY A 181 23.53 2.22 -1.56
CA GLY A 181 23.43 3.43 -0.74
C GLY A 181 22.92 4.65 -1.52
N GLU A 182 22.13 4.41 -2.57
CA GLU A 182 21.49 5.42 -3.42
C GLU A 182 20.12 5.83 -2.86
#